data_AF-A0A9D6QZ03-F1
#
_entry.id   AF-A0A9D6QZ03-F1
#
_cell.length_a   1.000
_cell.length_b   1.000
_cell.length_c   1.000
_cell.angle_alpha   90.00
_cell.angle_beta   90.00
_cell.angle_gamma   90.00
#
_symmetry.space_group_name_H-M   'P 1'
#
loop_
_entity.id
_entity.type
_entity.pdbx_description
1 polymer ?
#
loop_
_entity_poly.entity_id
_entity_poly.type
_entity_poly.pdbx_seq_one_letter_code
_entity_poly.pdbx_strand_id
1 'polypeptide(L)'
;MKLRFGIWGLAKLFLLSLTLFSPWLMRGAQTYGFADPLGIARHDAIVVGQPTTAEMIARYGFNHIAFDYFAVTTKSFWAQFGWMGVLVDDRIYVALFILSALAAFGFALYGAKILRHRDLLAPPQWASIELFAILIVATIADYLLYNLKFFQLQGRYLYPAIIPLALFGVTGLREIFARDYHRAMFALLYVGMLALDAICLFAYVVPQLKA
;
A
#
# COMPACT_ATOMS: atom_id res chain seq x y z
N MET A 1 5.87 -15.73 -19.21
CA MET A 1 5.40 -16.46 -18.01
C MET A 1 3.89 -16.63 -18.17
N LYS A 2 3.38 -17.86 -18.39
CA LYS A 2 1.91 -18.06 -18.46
C LYS A 2 1.36 -17.94 -17.03
N LEU A 3 0.43 -17.01 -16.80
CA LEU A 3 -0.31 -16.91 -15.54
C LEU A 3 -0.98 -18.25 -15.25
N ARG A 4 -0.72 -18.82 -14.09
CA ARG A 4 -1.30 -20.10 -13.66
C ARG A 4 -2.80 -20.01 -13.41
N PHE A 5 -3.31 -18.81 -13.14
CA PHE A 5 -4.75 -18.56 -12.99
C PHE A 5 -5.54 -18.68 -14.30
N GLY A 6 -4.89 -18.62 -15.46
CA GLY A 6 -5.56 -18.51 -16.76
C GLY A 6 -6.47 -17.27 -16.84
N ILE A 7 -6.80 -16.82 -18.06
CA ILE A 7 -7.69 -15.67 -18.23
C ILE A 7 -9.09 -15.93 -17.64
N TRP A 8 -9.53 -17.19 -17.67
CA TRP A 8 -10.83 -17.61 -17.15
C TRP A 8 -10.93 -17.59 -15.63
N GLY A 9 -9.86 -17.90 -14.91
CA GLY A 9 -9.86 -17.81 -13.45
C GLY A 9 -9.92 -16.36 -12.99
N LEU A 10 -9.17 -15.48 -13.66
CA LEU A 10 -9.24 -14.03 -13.43
C LEU A 10 -10.64 -13.48 -13.75
N ALA A 11 -11.23 -13.91 -14.87
CA ALA A 11 -12.59 -13.50 -15.23
C ALA A 11 -13.62 -13.90 -14.17
N LYS A 12 -13.54 -15.12 -13.61
CA LYS A 12 -14.43 -15.56 -12.51
C LYS A 12 -14.26 -14.71 -11.25
N LEU A 13 -13.02 -14.42 -10.85
CA LEU A 13 -12.74 -13.56 -9.71
C LEU A 13 -13.25 -12.13 -9.93
N PHE A 14 -13.07 -11.60 -11.13
CA PHE A 14 -13.58 -10.30 -11.52
C PHE A 14 -15.11 -10.26 -11.49
N LEU A 15 -15.78 -11.28 -12.04
CA LEU A 15 -17.25 -11.39 -12.00
C LEU A 15 -17.78 -11.49 -10.56
N LEU A 16 -17.11 -12.26 -9.70
CA LEU A 16 -17.46 -12.33 -8.28
C LEU A 16 -17.31 -10.95 -7.62
N SER A 17 -16.19 -10.28 -7.85
CA SER A 17 -15.92 -8.93 -7.31
C SER A 17 -16.95 -7.91 -7.81
N LEU A 18 -17.29 -7.96 -9.10
CA LEU A 18 -18.30 -7.11 -9.71
C LEU A 18 -19.69 -7.36 -9.10
N THR A 19 -20.02 -8.61 -8.84
CA THR A 19 -21.30 -8.98 -8.20
C THR A 19 -21.39 -8.42 -6.79
N LEU A 20 -20.32 -8.58 -5.99
CA LEU A 20 -20.23 -8.02 -4.64
C LEU A 20 -20.27 -6.49 -4.63
N PHE A 21 -19.65 -5.84 -5.61
CA PHE A 21 -19.59 -4.39 -5.71
C PHE A 21 -20.79 -3.77 -6.44
N SER A 22 -21.62 -4.58 -7.10
CA SER A 22 -22.75 -4.11 -7.91
C SER A 22 -23.74 -3.22 -7.16
N PRO A 23 -24.11 -3.44 -5.87
CA PRO A 23 -25.03 -2.54 -5.18
C PRO A 23 -24.47 -1.12 -5.04
N TRP A 24 -23.16 -0.98 -4.84
CA TRP A 24 -22.50 0.32 -4.76
C TRP A 24 -22.45 1.02 -6.12
N LEU A 25 -22.14 0.28 -7.19
CA LEU A 25 -22.17 0.81 -8.56
C LEU A 25 -23.57 1.26 -8.97
N MET A 26 -24.61 0.49 -8.61
CA MET A 26 -26.00 0.86 -8.86
C MET A 26 -26.38 2.15 -8.13
N ARG A 27 -26.01 2.26 -6.84
CA ARG A 27 -26.21 3.50 -6.07
C ARG A 27 -25.49 4.68 -6.71
N GLY A 28 -24.23 4.49 -7.12
CA GLY A 28 -23.44 5.52 -7.80
C GLY A 28 -24.11 5.97 -9.10
N ALA A 29 -24.56 5.03 -9.93
CA ALA A 29 -25.28 5.32 -11.16
C ALA A 29 -26.59 6.08 -10.92
N GLN A 30 -27.34 5.73 -9.87
CA GLN A 30 -28.57 6.45 -9.48
C GLN A 30 -28.29 7.87 -8.97
N THR A 31 -27.13 8.11 -8.36
CA THR A 31 -26.79 9.39 -7.74
C THR A 31 -26.09 10.35 -8.70
N TYR A 32 -25.12 9.84 -9.47
CA TYR A 32 -24.26 10.63 -10.35
C TYR A 32 -24.60 10.46 -11.85
N GLY A 33 -25.51 9.54 -12.17
CA GLY A 33 -25.91 9.19 -13.53
C GLY A 33 -25.24 7.91 -14.03
N PHE A 34 -25.89 7.21 -14.96
CA PHE A 34 -25.39 5.94 -15.52
C PHE A 34 -24.05 6.05 -16.24
N ALA A 35 -23.67 7.26 -16.67
CA ALA A 35 -22.37 7.54 -17.28
C ALA A 35 -21.24 7.74 -16.26
N ASP A 36 -21.56 7.89 -14.95
CA ASP A 36 -20.58 8.10 -13.88
C ASP A 36 -20.87 7.24 -12.63
N PRO A 37 -20.95 5.90 -12.76
CA PRO A 37 -21.28 5.03 -11.63
C PRO A 37 -20.24 5.06 -10.49
N LEU A 38 -19.03 5.55 -10.76
CA LEU A 38 -17.97 5.71 -9.77
C LEU A 38 -17.91 7.13 -9.18
N GLY A 39 -18.65 8.10 -9.75
CA GLY A 39 -18.62 9.49 -9.31
C GLY A 39 -17.32 10.24 -9.65
N ILE A 40 -16.53 9.74 -10.61
CA ILE A 40 -15.23 10.31 -10.98
C ILE A 40 -15.42 11.66 -11.67
N ALA A 41 -16.35 11.74 -12.63
CA ALA A 41 -16.62 13.00 -13.33
C ALA A 41 -17.18 14.04 -12.35
N ARG A 42 -18.06 13.62 -11.43
CA ARG A 42 -18.55 14.50 -10.37
C ARG A 42 -17.45 14.96 -9.41
N HIS A 43 -16.56 14.06 -9.01
CA HIS A 43 -15.38 14.38 -8.19
C HIS A 43 -14.53 15.44 -8.89
N ASP A 44 -14.18 15.24 -10.15
CA ASP A 44 -13.35 16.17 -10.92
C ASP A 44 -13.95 17.56 -11.08
N ALA A 45 -15.29 17.64 -11.19
CA ALA A 45 -16.00 18.91 -11.29
C ALA A 45 -16.00 19.71 -9.96
N ILE A 46 -15.86 19.03 -8.81
CA ILE A 46 -15.85 19.66 -7.48
C ILE A 46 -14.42 19.97 -7.04
N VAL A 47 -13.48 19.07 -7.34
CA VAL A 47 -12.08 19.20 -6.93
C VAL A 47 -11.33 20.12 -7.87
N VAL A 48 -11.62 21.42 -7.74
CA VAL A 48 -11.00 22.50 -8.50
C VAL A 48 -10.01 23.24 -7.60
N GLY A 49 -8.85 23.63 -8.16
CA GLY A 49 -7.82 24.40 -7.43
C GLY A 49 -6.89 23.57 -6.55
N GLN A 50 -6.94 22.23 -6.63
CA GLN A 50 -5.92 21.39 -6.02
C GLN A 50 -4.61 21.47 -6.81
N PRO A 51 -3.45 21.44 -6.12
CA PRO A 51 -2.16 21.42 -6.78
C PRO A 51 -2.02 20.16 -7.62
N THR A 52 -1.57 20.32 -8.86
CA THR A 52 -1.22 19.21 -9.75
C THR A 52 0.25 18.85 -9.60
N THR A 53 0.61 17.62 -9.92
CA THR A 53 2.03 17.19 -9.89
C THR A 53 2.88 17.98 -10.88
N ALA A 54 2.33 18.36 -12.03
CA ALA A 54 3.01 19.20 -13.01
C ALA A 54 3.36 20.59 -12.44
N GLU A 55 2.42 21.23 -11.73
CA GLU A 55 2.65 22.51 -11.06
C GLU A 55 3.69 22.39 -9.94
N MET A 56 3.63 21.32 -9.14
CA MET A 56 4.61 21.08 -8.07
C MET A 56 6.02 20.86 -8.62
N ILE A 57 6.16 20.10 -9.73
CA ILE A 57 7.43 19.91 -10.43
C ILE A 57 7.94 21.23 -11.01
N ALA A 58 7.08 22.04 -11.61
CA ALA A 58 7.46 23.34 -12.14
C ALA A 58 7.93 24.31 -11.04
N ARG A 59 7.36 24.21 -9.83
CA ARG A 59 7.68 25.09 -8.70
C ARG A 59 8.95 24.67 -7.93
N TYR A 60 9.10 23.38 -7.65
CA TYR A 60 10.14 22.87 -6.74
C TYR A 60 11.20 22.00 -7.44
N GLY A 61 10.98 21.65 -8.70
CA GLY A 61 11.88 20.80 -9.50
C GLY A 61 11.61 19.31 -9.32
N PHE A 62 11.94 18.54 -10.37
CA PHE A 62 11.66 17.10 -10.43
C PHE A 62 12.32 16.30 -9.29
N ASN A 63 13.59 16.58 -8.97
CA ASN A 63 14.32 15.82 -7.95
C ASN A 63 13.70 15.97 -6.56
N HIS A 64 13.22 17.17 -6.22
CA HIS A 64 12.56 17.42 -4.95
C HIS A 64 11.24 16.64 -4.87
N ILE A 65 10.43 16.73 -5.92
CA ILE A 65 9.15 16.01 -5.99
C ILE A 65 9.34 14.49 -5.98
N ALA A 66 10.36 13.97 -6.65
CA ALA A 66 10.67 12.55 -6.61
C ALA A 66 11.07 12.08 -5.19
N PHE A 67 11.84 12.89 -4.46
CA PHE A 67 12.16 12.62 -3.07
C PHE A 67 10.92 12.68 -2.18
N ASP A 68 10.08 13.69 -2.34
CA ASP A 68 8.83 13.81 -1.58
C ASP A 68 7.89 12.64 -1.87
N TYR A 69 7.82 12.20 -3.13
CA TYR A 69 7.05 11.02 -3.52
C TYR A 69 7.44 9.81 -2.70
N PHE A 70 8.72 9.63 -2.44
CA PHE A 70 9.21 8.55 -1.61
C PHE A 70 8.99 8.84 -0.11
N ALA A 71 9.46 9.99 0.37
CA ALA A 71 9.49 10.32 1.80
C ALA A 71 8.09 10.49 2.38
N VAL A 72 7.22 11.27 1.73
CA VAL A 72 5.86 11.55 2.20
C VAL A 72 4.99 10.29 2.12
N THR A 73 5.09 9.52 1.04
CA THR A 73 4.39 8.22 0.94
C THR A 73 4.81 7.27 2.05
N THR A 74 6.12 7.17 2.32
CA THR A 74 6.64 6.27 3.37
C THR A 74 6.18 6.71 4.76
N LYS A 75 6.28 8.01 5.09
CA LYS A 75 5.84 8.55 6.39
C LYS A 75 4.34 8.34 6.59
N SER A 76 3.53 8.64 5.57
CA SER A 76 2.07 8.54 5.65
C SER A 76 1.50 7.14 5.52
N PHE A 77 2.24 6.21 4.93
CA PHE A 77 1.88 4.79 4.99
C PHE A 77 1.90 4.27 6.43
N TRP A 78 2.91 4.70 7.20
CA TRP A 78 3.20 4.18 8.52
C TRP A 78 2.55 4.97 9.67
N ALA A 79 2.90 6.25 9.83
CA ALA A 79 2.61 7.01 11.04
C ALA A 79 2.52 8.52 10.77
N GLN A 80 1.67 8.92 9.82
CA GLN A 80 1.26 10.31 9.64
C GLN A 80 -0.26 10.38 9.78
N PHE A 81 -0.73 11.15 10.75
CA PHE A 81 -2.13 11.11 11.18
C PHE A 81 -2.88 12.41 10.87
N GLY A 82 -4.20 12.36 11.03
CA GLY A 82 -5.11 13.46 10.72
C GLY A 82 -5.14 13.77 9.22
N TRP A 83 -5.22 15.05 8.89
CA TRP A 83 -5.13 15.55 7.51
C TRP A 83 -3.67 15.80 7.11
N MET A 84 -2.81 14.77 7.22
CA MET A 84 -1.36 14.84 6.96
C MET A 84 -0.59 15.81 7.88
N GLY A 85 -1.22 16.34 8.93
CA GLY A 85 -0.65 17.37 9.79
C GLY A 85 0.11 16.85 11.02
N VAL A 86 -0.11 15.60 11.41
CA VAL A 86 0.48 15.03 12.64
C VAL A 86 1.58 14.05 12.25
N LEU A 87 2.83 14.51 12.35
CA LEU A 87 4.02 13.71 12.12
C LEU A 87 4.57 13.18 13.45
N VAL A 88 5.14 11.98 13.41
CA VAL A 88 5.89 11.42 14.54
C VAL A 88 7.38 11.77 14.43
N ASP A 89 8.14 11.51 15.50
CA ASP A 89 9.59 11.74 15.51
C ASP A 89 10.31 11.00 14.36
N ASP A 90 11.26 11.66 13.71
CA ASP A 90 11.99 11.12 12.55
C ASP A 90 12.73 9.80 12.86
N ARG A 91 13.11 9.55 14.12
CA ARG A 91 13.73 8.27 14.53
C ARG A 91 12.77 7.11 14.34
N ILE A 92 11.47 7.33 14.58
CA ILE A 92 10.44 6.31 14.36
C ILE A 92 10.34 6.01 12.86
N TYR A 93 10.32 7.05 12.01
CA TYR A 93 10.30 6.84 10.55
C TYR A 93 11.55 6.11 10.05
N VAL A 94 12.73 6.43 10.58
CA VAL A 94 13.96 5.69 10.23
C VAL A 94 13.87 4.23 10.65
N ALA A 95 13.39 3.94 11.86
CA ALA A 95 13.21 2.56 12.33
C ALA A 95 12.22 1.77 11.46
N LEU A 96 11.08 2.37 11.12
CA LEU A 96 10.07 1.77 10.23
C LEU A 96 10.59 1.61 8.81
N PHE A 97 11.36 2.56 8.31
CA PHE A 97 12.02 2.45 7.02
C PHE A 97 13.03 1.28 7.00
N ILE A 98 13.88 1.15 8.02
CA ILE A 98 14.81 0.02 8.15
C ILE A 98 14.04 -1.30 8.20
N LEU A 99 12.95 -1.39 8.97
CA LEU A 99 12.09 -2.56 9.01
C LEU A 99 11.54 -2.91 7.62
N SER A 100 10.99 -1.92 6.90
CA SER A 100 10.49 -2.11 5.53
C SER A 100 11.59 -2.52 4.56
N ALA A 101 12.78 -1.93 4.65
CA ALA A 101 13.91 -2.24 3.79
C ALA A 101 14.45 -3.66 4.04
N LEU A 102 14.57 -4.07 5.31
CA LEU A 102 14.92 -5.44 5.68
C LEU A 102 13.88 -6.42 5.14
N ALA A 103 12.60 -6.15 5.35
CA ALA A 103 11.53 -6.99 4.85
C ALA A 103 11.57 -7.13 3.31
N ALA A 104 11.78 -6.03 2.58
CA ALA A 104 11.92 -6.03 1.12
C ALA A 104 13.17 -6.81 0.67
N PHE A 105 14.30 -6.62 1.33
CA PHE A 105 15.54 -7.33 1.02
C PHE A 105 15.40 -8.84 1.23
N GLY A 106 14.84 -9.26 2.37
CA GLY A 106 14.58 -10.65 2.66
C GLY A 106 13.59 -11.28 1.68
N PHE A 107 12.58 -10.52 1.25
CA PHE A 107 11.64 -10.99 0.24
C PHE A 107 12.32 -11.18 -1.12
N ALA A 108 13.25 -10.30 -1.49
CA ALA A 108 14.06 -10.46 -2.70
C ALA A 108 14.94 -11.72 -2.65
N LEU A 109 15.56 -12.02 -1.50
CA LEU A 109 16.31 -13.26 -1.28
C LEU A 109 15.42 -14.50 -1.40
N TYR A 110 14.24 -14.47 -0.76
CA TYR A 110 13.25 -15.52 -0.86
C TYR A 110 12.78 -15.72 -2.32
N GLY A 111 12.54 -14.62 -3.03
CA GLY A 111 12.25 -14.60 -4.46
C GLY A 111 13.33 -15.30 -5.28
N ALA A 112 14.60 -14.92 -5.10
CA ALA A 112 15.72 -15.55 -5.80
C ALA A 112 15.80 -17.07 -5.54
N LYS A 113 15.53 -17.50 -4.30
CA LYS A 113 15.50 -18.90 -3.88
C LYS A 113 14.38 -19.69 -4.55
N ILE A 114 13.14 -19.19 -4.55
CA ILE A 114 12.01 -19.89 -5.20
C ILE A 114 12.10 -19.87 -6.74
N LEU A 115 12.80 -18.89 -7.32
CA LEU A 115 13.06 -18.85 -8.76
C LEU A 115 14.08 -19.92 -9.16
N ARG A 116 15.06 -20.22 -8.30
CA ARG A 116 16.05 -21.30 -8.48
C ARG A 116 15.48 -22.68 -8.18
N HIS A 117 14.61 -22.79 -7.17
CA HIS A 117 13.99 -24.03 -6.72
C HIS A 117 12.46 -23.92 -6.80
N ARG A 118 11.94 -24.06 -8.03
CA ARG A 118 10.51 -23.88 -8.33
C ARG A 118 9.61 -24.94 -7.68
N ASP A 119 10.20 -26.06 -7.30
CA ASP A 119 9.60 -27.20 -6.60
C ASP A 119 9.27 -26.91 -5.13
N LEU A 120 9.84 -25.84 -4.55
CA LEU A 120 9.54 -25.43 -3.17
C LEU A 120 8.10 -24.98 -2.95
N LEU A 121 7.40 -24.61 -4.02
CA LEU A 121 6.05 -24.06 -3.95
C LEU A 121 5.06 -24.89 -4.76
N ALA A 122 3.96 -25.26 -4.12
CA ALA A 122 2.85 -25.94 -4.77
C ALA A 122 2.17 -25.03 -5.81
N PRO A 123 1.53 -25.60 -6.84
CA PRO A 123 0.84 -24.80 -7.88
C PRO A 123 -0.15 -23.75 -7.34
N PRO A 124 -0.96 -24.02 -6.29
CA PRO A 124 -1.85 -23.01 -5.71
C PRO A 124 -1.10 -21.83 -5.08
N GLN A 125 0.08 -22.06 -4.49
CA GLN A 125 0.88 -20.99 -3.87
C GLN A 125 1.42 -20.02 -4.91
N TRP A 126 1.89 -20.54 -6.06
CA TRP A 126 2.27 -19.70 -7.19
C TRP A 126 1.10 -18.86 -7.70
N ALA A 127 -0.09 -19.46 -7.76
CA ALA A 127 -1.31 -18.77 -8.16
C ALA A 127 -1.66 -17.61 -7.20
N SER A 128 -1.53 -17.83 -5.88
CA SER A 128 -1.69 -16.76 -4.87
C SER A 128 -0.64 -15.64 -5.01
N ILE A 129 0.63 -15.99 -5.23
CA ILE A 129 1.70 -15.00 -5.44
C ILE A 129 1.41 -14.15 -6.68
N GLU A 130 0.98 -14.77 -7.79
CA GLU A 130 0.61 -14.06 -9.02
C GLU A 130 -0.55 -13.07 -8.78
N LEU A 131 -1.62 -13.50 -8.10
CA LEU A 131 -2.74 -12.62 -7.76
C LEU A 131 -2.33 -11.45 -6.86
N PHE A 132 -1.50 -11.71 -5.85
CA PHE A 132 -0.98 -10.69 -4.95
C PHE A 132 -0.05 -9.71 -5.66
N ALA A 133 0.79 -10.19 -6.57
CA ALA A 133 1.62 -9.33 -7.41
C ALA A 133 0.76 -8.44 -8.32
N ILE A 134 -0.28 -9.00 -8.96
CA ILE A 134 -1.22 -8.22 -9.77
C ILE A 134 -1.90 -7.14 -8.91
N LEU A 135 -2.37 -7.48 -7.70
CA LEU A 135 -3.01 -6.52 -6.81
C LEU A 135 -2.07 -5.38 -6.39
N ILE A 136 -0.81 -5.70 -6.05
CA ILE A 136 0.20 -4.68 -5.73
C ILE A 136 0.45 -3.78 -6.95
N VAL A 137 0.67 -4.36 -8.13
CA VAL A 137 0.94 -3.58 -9.35
C VAL A 137 -0.25 -2.70 -9.71
N ALA A 138 -1.48 -3.23 -9.63
CA ALA A 138 -2.70 -2.47 -9.89
C ALA A 138 -2.86 -1.31 -8.90
N THR A 139 -2.58 -1.54 -7.61
CA THR A 139 -2.66 -0.50 -6.57
C THR A 139 -1.60 0.58 -6.76
N ILE A 140 -0.35 0.21 -7.10
CA ILE A 140 0.71 1.16 -7.41
C ILE A 140 0.36 1.96 -8.67
N ALA A 141 -0.14 1.29 -9.71
CA ALA A 141 -0.55 1.96 -10.93
C ALA A 141 -1.69 2.97 -10.68
N ASP A 142 -2.72 2.58 -9.93
CA ASP A 142 -3.81 3.47 -9.53
C ASP A 142 -3.28 4.69 -8.74
N TYR A 143 -2.41 4.44 -7.75
CA TYR A 143 -1.77 5.49 -6.97
C TYR A 143 -0.96 6.48 -7.83
N LEU A 144 -0.14 5.96 -8.76
CA LEU A 144 0.67 6.77 -9.67
C LEU A 144 -0.22 7.58 -10.61
N LEU A 145 -1.22 6.94 -11.23
CA LEU A 145 -2.15 7.58 -12.18
C LEU A 145 -2.97 8.68 -11.50
N TYR A 146 -3.47 8.43 -10.29
CA TYR A 146 -4.18 9.44 -9.50
C TYR A 146 -3.29 10.65 -9.23
N ASN A 147 -2.02 10.39 -8.88
CA ASN A 147 -1.04 11.44 -8.63
C ASN A 147 -0.56 12.17 -9.88
N LEU A 148 -0.84 11.71 -11.10
CA LEU A 148 -0.61 12.53 -12.28
C LEU A 148 -1.57 13.73 -12.32
N LYS A 149 -2.76 13.58 -11.74
CA LYS A 149 -3.83 14.58 -11.76
C LYS A 149 -3.86 15.43 -10.49
N PHE A 150 -3.82 14.81 -9.32
CA PHE A 150 -3.89 15.50 -8.03
C PHE A 150 -2.65 15.17 -7.19
N PHE A 151 -1.94 16.19 -6.71
CA PHE A 151 -0.74 15.96 -5.89
C PHE A 151 -1.15 15.47 -4.49
N GLN A 152 -1.18 14.14 -4.31
CA GLN A 152 -1.72 13.44 -3.15
C GLN A 152 -0.80 12.28 -2.76
N LEU A 153 0.37 12.62 -2.22
CA LEU A 153 1.45 11.68 -1.88
C LEU A 153 1.18 10.85 -0.60
N GLN A 154 -0.03 10.30 -0.47
CA GLN A 154 -0.48 9.63 0.74
C GLN A 154 -0.35 8.11 0.64
N GLY A 155 0.35 7.49 1.58
CA GLY A 155 0.54 6.04 1.64
C GLY A 155 -0.76 5.25 1.80
N ARG A 156 -1.85 5.87 2.25
CA ARG A 156 -3.18 5.24 2.36
C ARG A 156 -3.70 4.70 1.02
N TYR A 157 -3.28 5.28 -0.10
CA TYR A 157 -3.66 4.78 -1.43
C TYR A 157 -3.04 3.39 -1.72
N LEU A 158 -2.06 2.94 -0.93
CA LEU A 158 -1.49 1.59 -1.01
C LEU A 158 -2.26 0.55 -0.18
N TYR A 159 -3.25 0.96 0.64
CA TYR A 159 -3.99 0.06 1.51
C TYR A 159 -4.83 -1.03 0.81
N PRO A 160 -5.33 -0.85 -0.43
CA PRO A 160 -5.92 -1.96 -1.17
C PRO A 160 -4.97 -3.17 -1.30
N ALA A 161 -3.65 -2.93 -1.29
CA ALA A 161 -2.62 -3.96 -1.30
C ALA A 161 -2.01 -4.26 0.09
N ILE A 162 -2.64 -3.86 1.20
CA ILE A 162 -2.05 -4.04 2.53
C ILE A 162 -1.83 -5.51 2.89
N ILE A 163 -2.76 -6.40 2.50
CA ILE A 163 -2.67 -7.85 2.75
C ILE A 163 -1.45 -8.44 2.04
N PRO A 164 -1.29 -8.30 0.71
CA PRO A 164 -0.11 -8.85 0.04
C PRO A 164 1.19 -8.17 0.46
N LEU A 165 1.18 -6.86 0.75
CA LEU A 165 2.35 -6.16 1.29
C LEU A 165 2.78 -6.72 2.65
N ALA A 166 1.83 -6.97 3.56
CA ALA A 166 2.10 -7.57 4.86
C ALA A 166 2.63 -9.01 4.73
N LEU A 167 2.05 -9.82 3.83
CA LEU A 167 2.53 -11.18 3.57
C LEU A 167 3.98 -11.16 3.06
N PHE A 168 4.30 -10.29 2.12
CA PHE A 168 5.65 -10.15 1.59
C PHE A 168 6.62 -9.63 2.66
N GLY A 169 6.16 -8.68 3.49
CA GLY A 169 6.94 -8.18 4.61
C GLY A 169 7.30 -9.28 5.60
N VAL A 170 6.31 -10.08 6.03
CA VAL A 170 6.51 -11.18 6.97
C VAL A 170 7.39 -12.28 6.37
N THR A 171 7.15 -12.67 5.10
CA THR A 171 7.98 -13.69 4.44
C THR A 171 9.42 -13.24 4.26
N GLY A 172 9.64 -11.95 3.95
CA GLY A 172 10.96 -11.39 3.86
C GLY A 172 11.71 -11.35 5.18
N LEU A 173 11.06 -10.88 6.25
CA LEU A 173 11.65 -10.94 7.59
C LEU A 173 11.98 -12.39 8.01
N ARG A 174 11.13 -13.37 7.69
CA ARG A 174 11.41 -14.79 7.97
C ARG A 174 12.65 -15.33 7.26
N GLU A 175 12.94 -14.84 6.06
CA GLU A 175 14.11 -15.32 5.29
C GLU A 175 15.43 -14.76 5.87
N ILE A 176 15.40 -13.58 6.48
CA ILE A 176 16.60 -12.95 7.08
C ILE A 176 16.97 -13.61 8.40
N PHE A 177 15.99 -13.92 9.24
CA PHE A 177 16.25 -14.41 10.59
C PHE A 177 16.32 -15.94 10.65
N ALA A 178 17.20 -16.47 11.50
CA ALA A 178 17.30 -17.91 11.73
C ALA A 178 15.99 -18.47 12.34
N ARG A 179 15.64 -19.70 11.94
CA ARG A 179 14.36 -20.35 12.27
C ARG A 179 14.09 -20.42 13.77
N ASP A 180 15.13 -20.64 14.56
CA ASP A 180 15.03 -20.78 16.02
C ASP A 180 14.53 -19.50 16.70
N TYR A 181 14.77 -18.34 16.09
CA TYR A 181 14.37 -17.04 16.63
C TYR A 181 13.06 -16.49 16.06
N HIS A 182 12.41 -17.19 15.10
CA HIS A 182 11.21 -16.67 14.44
C HIS A 182 10.10 -16.29 15.44
N ARG A 183 9.83 -17.14 16.43
CA ARG A 183 8.79 -16.88 17.44
C ARG A 183 9.12 -15.65 18.28
N ALA A 184 10.34 -15.57 18.82
CA ALA A 184 10.77 -14.47 19.66
C ALA A 184 10.79 -13.14 18.88
N MET A 185 11.31 -13.17 17.65
CA MET A 185 11.35 -12.01 16.76
C MET A 185 9.94 -11.49 16.46
N PHE A 186 9.00 -12.35 16.04
CA PHE A 186 7.64 -11.90 15.75
C PHE A 186 6.87 -11.47 16.99
N ALA A 187 7.10 -12.11 18.14
CA ALA A 187 6.54 -11.65 19.40
C ALA A 187 7.06 -10.25 19.76
N LEU A 188 8.37 -10.03 19.64
CA LEU A 188 8.98 -8.72 19.88
C LEU A 188 8.47 -7.67 18.89
N LEU A 189 8.37 -8.01 17.60
CA LEU A 189 7.84 -7.11 16.58
C LEU A 189 6.37 -6.74 16.89
N TYR A 190 5.55 -7.73 17.24
CA TYR A 190 4.15 -7.51 17.57
C TYR A 190 4.00 -6.60 18.80
N VAL A 191 4.72 -6.90 19.89
CA VAL A 191 4.73 -6.05 21.10
C VAL A 191 5.27 -4.65 20.79
N GLY A 192 6.32 -4.55 19.97
CA GLY A 192 6.88 -3.28 19.54
C GLY A 192 5.90 -2.44 18.72
N MET A 193 5.14 -3.06 17.82
CA MET A 193 4.09 -2.38 17.05
C MET A 193 2.92 -1.94 17.95
N LEU A 194 2.52 -2.75 18.93
CA LEU A 194 1.50 -2.35 19.91
C LEU A 194 1.97 -1.17 20.78
N ALA A 195 3.21 -1.20 21.23
CA ALA A 195 3.81 -0.10 21.98
C ALA A 195 3.88 1.17 21.12
N LEU A 196 4.28 1.04 19.86
CA LEU A 196 4.31 2.14 18.91
C LEU A 196 2.92 2.73 18.69
N ASP A 197 1.89 1.89 18.52
CA ASP A 197 0.51 2.34 18.36
C ASP A 197 0.03 3.15 19.57
N ALA A 198 0.28 2.64 20.79
CA ALA A 198 -0.02 3.37 22.02
C ALA A 198 0.74 4.70 22.12
N ILE A 199 2.02 4.74 21.76
CA ILE A 199 2.83 5.96 21.73
C ILE A 199 2.26 6.95 20.71
N CYS A 200 1.98 6.51 19.48
CA CYS A 200 1.36 7.34 18.44
C CYS A 200 0.05 7.94 18.93
N LEU A 201 -0.82 7.13 19.52
CA LEU A 201 -2.12 7.58 20.02
C LEU A 201 -1.97 8.63 21.13
N PHE A 202 -1.25 8.30 22.21
CA PHE A 202 -1.24 9.14 23.40
C PHE A 202 -0.26 10.32 23.34
N ALA A 203 0.87 10.17 22.63
CA ALA A 203 1.90 11.21 22.57
C ALA A 203 1.75 12.13 21.34
N TYR A 204 1.12 11.69 20.25
CA TYR A 204 1.03 12.48 19.02
C TYR A 204 -0.40 12.83 18.62
N VAL A 205 -1.34 11.87 18.66
CA VAL A 205 -2.71 12.10 18.18
C VAL A 205 -3.57 12.82 19.23
N VAL A 206 -3.68 12.29 20.45
CA VAL A 206 -4.53 12.85 21.51
C VAL A 206 -4.20 14.31 21.85
N PRO A 207 -2.93 14.74 21.92
CA PRO A 207 -2.61 16.15 22.17
C PRO A 207 -3.17 17.10 21.11
N GLN A 208 -3.25 16.65 19.85
CA GLN A 208 -3.76 17.45 18.73
C GLN A 208 -5.29 17.56 18.71
N LEU A 209 -6.00 16.71 19.45
CA LEU A 209 -7.46 16.77 19.61
C LEU A 209 -7.90 17.74 20.70
N LYS A 210 -6.97 18.15 21.58
CA LYS A 210 -7.24 19.05 22.71
C LYS A 210 -6.85 20.50 22.43
N ALA A 211 -6.15 20.74 21.32
CA ALA A 211 -5.79 22.06 20.81
C ALA A 211 -6.88 22.59 19.87
#